data_AF-A0A5C5R7V9-F1
#
_entry.id   AF-A0A5C5R7V9-F1
#
_cell.length_a   1.000
_cell.length_b   1.000
_cell.length_c   1.000
_cell.angle_alpha   90.00
_cell.angle_beta   90.00
_cell.angle_gamma   90.00
#
_symmetry.space_group_name_H-M   'P 1'
#
loop_
_entity.id
_entity.type
_entity.pdbx_description
1 polymer ?
#
loop_
_entity_poly.entity_id
_entity_poly.type
_entity_poly.pdbx_seq_one_letter_code
_entity_poly.pdbx_strand_id
1 'polypeptide(L)'
;LHADPEDLRRRAERLAARVGGTVVPHDGRVGGGGAPGVPLPGWAVRLPEALAAPLRAGHPPVLPRLSDGACLLDLRCVPEEADATVAEAVRACSS
;
A
#
# COMPACT_ATOMS: atom_id res chain seq x y z
N LEU A 1 5.26 12.26 11.14
CA LEU A 1 5.07 11.61 9.83
C LEU A 1 3.93 12.34 9.13
N HIS A 2 4.22 13.35 8.31
CA HIS A 2 3.21 14.07 7.51
C HIS A 2 3.61 13.89 6.05
N ALA A 3 3.12 12.82 5.43
CA ALA A 3 3.18 12.73 3.97
C ALA A 3 2.02 13.58 3.43
N ASP A 4 2.30 14.44 2.46
CA ASP A 4 1.27 15.23 1.78
C ASP A 4 0.25 14.26 1.12
N PRO A 5 -1.06 14.37 1.43
CA PRO A 5 -2.08 13.52 0.82
C PRO A 5 -2.06 13.53 -0.71
N GLU A 6 -1.66 14.63 -1.35
CA GLU A 6 -1.53 14.69 -2.80
C GLU A 6 -0.32 13.90 -3.31
N ASP A 7 0.80 13.94 -2.60
CA ASP A 7 1.97 13.11 -2.93
C ASP A 7 1.66 11.63 -2.77
N LEU A 8 0.95 11.25 -1.71
CA LEU A 8 0.48 9.88 -1.52
C LEU A 8 -0.43 9.44 -2.67
N ARG A 9 -1.33 10.32 -3.13
CA ARG A 9 -2.16 10.04 -4.31
C ARG A 9 -1.32 9.82 -5.55
N ARG A 10 -0.40 10.73 -5.87
CA ARG A 10 0.49 10.63 -7.04
C ARG A 10 1.33 9.35 -7.00
N ARG A 11 1.88 8.99 -5.84
CA ARG A 11 2.64 7.75 -5.66
C ARG A 11 1.77 6.51 -5.85
N ALA A 12 0.57 6.49 -5.28
CA ALA A 12 -0.38 5.39 -5.47
C ALA A 12 -0.79 5.23 -6.95
N GLU A 13 -1.05 6.33 -7.66
CA GLU A 13 -1.37 6.32 -9.09
C GLU A 13 -0.23 5.73 -9.93
N ARG A 14 1.02 6.15 -9.67
CA ARG A 14 2.21 5.60 -10.33
C ARG A 14 2.38 4.11 -10.06
N LEU A 15 2.16 3.66 -8.83
CA LEU A 15 2.23 2.24 -8.49
C LEU A 15 1.12 1.45 -9.19
N ALA A 16 -0.13 1.91 -9.12
CA ALA A 16 -1.28 1.25 -9.73
C ALA A 16 -1.10 1.07 -11.25
N ALA A 17 -0.62 2.10 -11.94
CA ALA A 17 -0.31 2.06 -13.37
C ALA A 17 0.77 1.01 -13.71
N ARG A 18 1.69 0.74 -12.79
CA ARG A 18 2.80 -0.21 -12.98
C ARG A 18 2.42 -1.66 -12.71
N VAL A 19 1.49 -1.91 -11.80
CA VAL A 19 1.21 -3.27 -11.29
C VAL A 19 -0.18 -3.79 -11.63
N GLY A 20 -1.07 -2.94 -12.15
CA GLY A 20 -2.45 -3.31 -12.43
C GLY A 20 -3.30 -3.31 -11.16
N GLY A 21 -3.78 -2.12 -10.76
CA GLY A 21 -4.65 -1.94 -9.59
C GLY A 21 -5.48 -0.67 -9.70
N THR A 22 -6.26 -0.36 -8.67
CA THR A 22 -7.09 0.86 -8.60
C THR A 22 -6.73 1.69 -7.39
N VAL A 23 -6.54 2.99 -7.57
CA VAL A 23 -6.30 3.92 -6.46
C VAL A 23 -7.62 4.22 -5.77
N VAL A 24 -7.67 4.06 -4.45
CA VAL A 24 -8.87 4.28 -3.63
C VAL A 24 -8.54 5.16 -2.42
N PRO A 25 -9.48 5.99 -1.95
CA PRO A 25 -9.36 6.63 -0.64
C PRO A 25 -9.19 5.57 0.44
N HIS A 26 -8.25 5.81 1.36
CA HIS A 26 -7.98 4.90 2.46
C HIS A 26 -7.61 5.66 3.73
N ASP A 27 -8.44 5.51 4.75
CA ASP A 27 -8.16 6.00 6.10
C ASP A 27 -7.15 5.07 6.78
N GLY A 28 -5.88 5.23 6.41
CA GLY A 28 -4.80 4.57 7.12
C GLY A 28 -4.67 5.11 8.54
N ARG A 29 -4.00 4.33 9.38
CA ARG A 29 -3.69 4.70 10.78
C ARG A 29 -2.19 4.58 10.99
N VAL A 30 -1.61 5.56 11.68
CA VAL A 30 -0.24 5.49 12.18
C VAL A 30 -0.29 5.39 13.71
N GLY A 31 0.52 4.50 14.28
CA GLY A 31 0.56 4.27 15.73
C GLY A 31 0.69 2.79 16.07
N GLY A 32 1.74 2.44 16.80
CA GLY A 32 1.92 1.14 17.42
C GLY A 32 1.83 1.29 18.93
N GLY A 33 0.73 0.81 19.53
CA GLY A 33 0.58 0.73 20.99
C GLY A 33 -0.37 1.77 21.61
N GLY A 34 -1.56 1.32 22.00
CA GLY A 34 -2.33 1.87 23.12
C GLY A 34 -3.37 2.95 22.83
N ALA A 35 -3.14 3.87 21.88
CA ALA A 35 -4.12 4.91 21.57
C ALA A 35 -4.86 4.61 20.25
N PRO A 36 -6.19 4.76 20.17
CA PRO A 36 -6.89 4.73 18.89
C PRO A 36 -6.39 5.88 18.03
N GLY A 37 -5.49 5.56 17.09
CA GLY A 37 -4.91 6.56 16.19
C GLY A 37 -6.00 7.27 15.42
N VAL A 38 -5.87 8.59 15.30
CA VAL A 38 -6.76 9.43 14.48
C VAL A 38 -6.69 8.91 13.03
N PRO A 39 -7.83 8.72 12.34
CA PRO A 39 -7.81 8.36 10.93
C PRO A 39 -7.02 9.42 10.17
N LEU A 40 -6.07 8.97 9.35
CA LEU A 40 -5.27 9.84 8.50
C LEU A 40 -5.73 9.60 7.07
N PRO A 41 -6.51 10.54 6.50
CA PRO A 41 -6.96 10.46 5.12
C PRO A 41 -5.77 10.27 4.19
N GLY A 42 -5.92 9.37 3.23
CA GLY A 42 -4.86 9.05 2.28
C GLY A 42 -5.36 8.18 1.15
N TRP A 43 -4.43 7.53 0.47
CA TRP A 43 -4.70 6.76 -0.73
C TRP A 43 -3.98 5.42 -0.66
N ALA A 44 -4.64 4.37 -1.17
CA ALA A 44 -4.05 3.04 -1.30
C ALA A 44 -4.27 2.50 -2.72
N VAL A 45 -3.39 1.58 -3.14
CA VAL A 45 -3.62 0.76 -4.32
C VAL A 45 -4.39 -0.49 -3.91
N ARG A 46 -5.59 -0.65 -4.47
CA ARG A 46 -6.42 -1.84 -4.32
C ARG A 46 -6.02 -2.89 -5.36
N LEU A 47 -5.70 -4.07 -4.85
CA LEU A 47 -5.29 -5.26 -5.59
C LEU A 47 -6.15 -6.48 -5.19
N PRO A 48 -6.14 -7.58 -5.97
CA PRO A 48 -6.77 -8.83 -5.57
C PRO A 48 -6.28 -9.30 -4.19
N GLU A 49 -7.21 -9.71 -3.31
CA GLU A 49 -6.91 -10.18 -1.95
C GLU A 49 -5.85 -11.30 -1.92
N ALA A 50 -5.89 -12.20 -2.91
CA ALA A 50 -4.97 -13.33 -3.04
C ALA A 50 -3.48 -12.93 -3.07
N LEU A 51 -3.16 -11.69 -3.45
CA LEU A 51 -1.78 -11.20 -3.46
C LEU A 51 -1.21 -10.95 -2.06
N ALA A 52 -2.04 -10.84 -1.02
CA ALA A 52 -1.57 -10.46 0.30
C ALA A 52 -0.64 -11.50 0.96
N ALA A 53 -0.97 -12.79 0.84
CA ALA A 53 -0.14 -13.88 1.36
C ALA A 53 1.24 -13.96 0.68
N PRO A 54 1.35 -14.03 -0.67
CA PRO A 54 2.64 -14.09 -1.34
C PRO A 54 3.46 -12.81 -1.13
N LEU A 55 2.83 -11.63 -1.05
CA LEU A 55 3.55 -10.38 -0.73
C LEU A 55 4.23 -10.41 0.64
N ARG A 56 3.56 -10.97 1.66
CA ARG A 56 4.13 -11.11 3.01
C ARG A 56 5.27 -12.13 3.06
N ALA A 57 5.21 -13.17 2.24
CA ALA A 57 6.21 -14.23 2.18
C ALA A 57 7.36 -13.93 1.20
N GLY A 58 7.21 -12.91 0.34
CA GLY A 58 8.20 -12.51 -0.65
C GLY A 58 9.46 -11.86 -0.06
N HIS A 59 10.44 -11.60 -0.92
CA HIS A 59 11.67 -10.90 -0.56
C HIS A 59 11.90 -9.68 -1.50
N PRO A 60 11.83 -8.43 -0.97
CA PRO A 60 11.51 -8.09 0.42
C PRO A 60 10.04 -8.34 0.75
N PRO A 61 9.70 -8.55 2.04
CA PRO A 61 8.32 -8.70 2.45
C PRO A 61 7.58 -7.36 2.33
N VAL A 62 6.41 -7.40 1.70
CA VAL A 62 5.47 -6.27 1.66
C VAL A 62 4.28 -6.63 2.54
N LEU A 63 3.90 -5.75 3.46
CA LEU A 63 2.82 -5.99 4.42
C LEU A 63 1.56 -5.20 4.05
N PRO A 64 0.75 -5.67 3.09
CA PRO A 64 -0.51 -5.02 2.75
C PRO A 64 -1.52 -5.17 3.88
N ARG A 65 -2.45 -4.22 3.93
CA ARG A 65 -3.67 -4.32 4.71
C ARG A 65 -4.72 -5.10 3.93
N LEU A 66 -5.45 -5.98 4.62
CA LEU A 66 -6.67 -6.58 4.07
C LEU A 66 -7.87 -5.78 4.57
N SER A 67 -8.75 -5.41 3.64
CA SER A 67 -10.04 -4.78 3.92
C SER A 67 -11.00 -5.07 2.77
N ASP A 68 -12.26 -5.37 3.09
CA ASP A 68 -13.35 -5.48 2.11
C ASP A 68 -13.03 -6.37 0.89
N GLY A 69 -12.44 -7.54 1.16
CA GLY A 69 -12.08 -8.53 0.13
C GLY A 69 -10.95 -8.07 -0.80
N ALA A 70 -10.07 -7.19 -0.33
CA ALA A 70 -8.99 -6.63 -1.14
C ALA A 70 -7.66 -6.50 -0.38
N CYS A 71 -6.58 -6.57 -1.15
CA CYS A 71 -5.23 -6.26 -0.74
C CYS A 71 -4.97 -4.76 -0.97
N LEU A 72 -4.72 -4.01 0.10
CA LEU A 72 -4.48 -2.56 0.07
C LEU A 72 -3.02 -2.26 0.36
N LEU A 73 -2.37 -1.58 -0.58
CA LEU A 73 -1.01 -1.04 -0.42
C LEU A 73 -1.08 0.47 -0.17
N ASP A 74 -0.77 0.86 1.05
CA ASP A 74 -0.64 2.25 1.47
C ASP A 74 0.84 2.61 1.61
N LEU A 75 1.29 3.61 0.84
CA LEU A 75 2.69 3.99 0.75
C LEU A 75 3.14 4.99 1.83
N ARG A 76 2.27 5.39 2.77
CA ARG A 76 2.62 6.40 3.79
C ARG A 76 3.80 6.03 4.67
N CYS A 77 4.02 4.73 4.87
CA CYS A 77 5.14 4.19 5.64
C CYS A 77 6.27 3.65 4.76
N VAL A 78 6.16 3.82 3.44
CA VAL A 78 7.15 3.35 2.46
C VAL A 78 7.98 4.56 2.02
N PRO A 79 9.32 4.53 2.17
CA PRO A 79 10.19 5.54 1.59
C PRO A 79 10.00 5.62 0.06
N GLU A 80 10.11 6.82 -0.53
CA GLU A 80 9.82 7.01 -1.97
C GLU A 80 10.74 6.17 -2.86
N GLU A 81 12.01 6.02 -2.46
CA GLU A 81 13.01 5.20 -3.13
C GLU A 81 12.63 3.71 -3.18
N ALA A 82 11.76 3.25 -2.28
CA ALA A 82 11.29 1.87 -2.23
C ALA A 82 10.08 1.60 -3.13
N ASP A 83 9.49 2.61 -3.79
CA ASP A 83 8.33 2.45 -4.68
C ASP A 83 8.63 1.47 -5.83
N ALA A 84 9.87 1.46 -6.33
CA ALA A 84 10.30 0.51 -7.35
C ALA A 84 10.29 -0.92 -6.85
N THR A 85 10.86 -1.15 -5.66
CA THR A 85 10.92 -2.45 -5.01
C THR A 85 9.53 -2.99 -4.68
N VAL A 86 8.62 -2.15 -4.18
CA VAL A 86 7.22 -2.55 -3.95
C VAL A 86 6.54 -2.98 -5.26
N ALA A 87 6.74 -2.23 -6.35
CA ALA A 87 6.16 -2.57 -7.64
C ALA A 87 6.69 -3.91 -8.19
N GLU A 88 7.97 -4.21 -7.98
CA GLU A 88 8.58 -5.49 -8.36
C GLU A 88 8.03 -6.65 -7.54
N ALA A 89 7.90 -6.48 -6.22
CA ALA A 89 7.29 -7.48 -5.34
C ALA A 89 5.86 -7.83 -5.76
N VAL A 90 5.03 -6.82 -6.10
CA VAL A 90 3.66 -7.06 -6.58
C VAL A 90 3.66 -7.84 -7.90
N ARG A 91 4.50 -7.46 -8.86
CA ARG A 91 4.56 -8.17 -10.14
C ARG A 91 5.01 -9.62 -9.99
N ALA A 92 5.96 -9.90 -9.10
CA ALA A 92 6.42 -11.25 -8.83
C ALA A 92 5.31 -12.16 -8.24
N CYS A 93 4.27 -11.57 -7.63
CA CYS A 93 3.12 -12.30 -7.08
C CYS A 93 1.91 -12.36 -8.02
N SER A 94 1.93 -11.65 -9.15
CA SER A 94 0.76 -11.45 -10.02
C SER A 94 0.79 -12.32 -11.29
N SER A 95 1.74 -13.26 -11.37
CA SER A 95 1.93 -14.21 -12.48
C SER A 95 1.06 -15.45 -12.37
#